data_AF-A0A7L4TRR5-F1
#
_entry.id   AF-A0A7L4TRR5-F1
#
_cell.length_a   1.000
_cell.length_b   1.000
_cell.length_c   1.000
_cell.angle_alpha   90.00
_cell.angle_beta   90.00
_cell.angle_gamma   90.00
#
_symmetry.space_group_name_H-M   'P 1'
#
loop_
_entity.id
_entity.type
_entity.pdbx_description
1 polymer ?
#
loop_
_entity_poly.entity_id
_entity_poly.type
_entity_poly.pdbx_seq_one_letter_code
_entity_poly.pdbx_strand_id
1 'polypeptide(L)'
;MQDIKQRDIEHVILVGCQVNREDEEFDQSIAELERLAKTAKGKVVGTITQKREKVEPSTYVGKGKVQELVHLIEETEADLVIFNDELQASQMRNLHAECGIAVIDRTQLILDIFASRAKSREG
;
A
#
# COMPACT_ATOMS: atom_id res chain seq x y z
N MET A 1 25.70 15.04 -20.27
CA MET A 1 24.28 15.40 -20.49
C MET A 1 23.54 14.08 -20.66
N GLN A 2 22.39 13.92 -19.99
CA GLN A 2 21.66 12.68 -19.63
C GLN A 2 22.06 12.13 -18.25
N ASP A 3 21.22 12.00 -17.23
CA ASP A 3 19.85 12.47 -16.98
C ASP A 3 19.74 12.60 -15.45
N ILE A 4 19.43 13.80 -14.95
CA ILE A 4 18.95 13.94 -13.57
C ILE A 4 17.52 13.39 -13.63
N LYS A 5 17.32 12.11 -13.33
CA LYS A 5 15.97 11.56 -13.18
C LYS A 5 15.33 12.21 -11.96
N GLN A 6 14.58 13.28 -12.22
CA GLN A 6 13.56 13.83 -11.37
C GLN A 6 12.54 12.71 -11.08
N ARG A 7 12.75 11.91 -10.04
CA ARG A 7 11.74 10.94 -9.55
C ARG A 7 10.93 11.65 -8.47
N ASP A 8 9.94 12.44 -8.88
CA ASP A 8 9.27 13.39 -7.98
C ASP A 8 7.95 12.92 -7.36
N ILE A 9 7.39 11.78 -7.79
CA ILE A 9 6.13 11.27 -7.27
C ILE A 9 6.19 9.74 -7.22
N GLU A 10 5.97 9.17 -6.05
CA GLU A 10 5.85 7.72 -5.87
C GLU A 10 4.44 7.28 -6.25
N HIS A 11 4.30 6.38 -7.22
CA HIS A 11 3.02 5.83 -7.62
C HIS A 11 2.61 4.68 -6.69
N VAL A 12 1.42 4.79 -6.11
CA VAL A 12 0.98 3.94 -5.01
C VAL A 12 -0.28 3.16 -5.38
N ILE A 13 -0.30 1.87 -5.10
CA ILE A 13 -1.52 1.06 -5.08
C ILE A 13 -1.94 0.80 -3.64
N LEU A 14 -3.22 0.99 -3.34
CA LEU A 14 -3.80 0.66 -2.04
C LEU A 14 -4.45 -0.72 -2.07
N VAL A 15 -4.28 -1.51 -1.01
CA VAL A 15 -4.90 -2.84 -0.89
C VAL A 15 -5.63 -2.97 0.44
N GLY A 16 -6.91 -3.34 0.38
CA GLY A 16 -7.76 -3.53 1.56
C GLY A 16 -8.51 -4.86 1.57
N CYS A 17 -8.54 -5.52 2.72
CA CYS A 17 -9.38 -6.69 2.96
C CYS A 17 -10.42 -6.38 4.04
N GLN A 18 -11.69 -6.30 3.66
CA GLN A 18 -12.79 -6.11 4.59
C GLN A 18 -13.09 -7.42 5.30
N VAL A 19 -12.85 -7.46 6.62
CA VAL A 19 -13.10 -8.61 7.49
C VAL A 19 -13.86 -8.13 8.73
N ASN A 20 -15.08 -8.62 8.93
CA ASN A 20 -15.93 -8.29 10.08
C ASN A 20 -16.09 -6.78 10.35
N ARG A 21 -16.16 -5.97 9.28
CA ARG A 21 -16.44 -4.53 9.33
C ARG A 21 -17.66 -4.21 8.49
N GLU A 22 -18.42 -3.20 8.89
CA GLU A 22 -19.48 -2.62 8.06
C GLU A 22 -18.87 -1.96 6.81
N ASP A 23 -19.65 -1.89 5.74
CA ASP A 23 -19.16 -1.35 4.46
C ASP A 23 -18.71 0.12 4.61
N GLU A 24 -19.50 0.94 5.32
CA GLU A 24 -19.16 2.35 5.58
C GLU A 24 -17.86 2.52 6.37
N GLU A 25 -17.64 1.70 7.41
CA GLU A 25 -16.42 1.73 8.21
C GLU A 25 -15.19 1.37 7.37
N PHE A 26 -15.32 0.35 6.51
CA PHE A 26 -14.25 -0.08 5.63
C PHE A 26 -13.91 0.99 4.58
N ASP A 27 -14.91 1.59 3.95
CA ASP A 27 -14.72 2.65 2.94
C ASP A 27 -14.06 3.88 3.57
N GLN A 28 -14.47 4.27 4.77
CA GLN A 28 -13.81 5.35 5.54
C GLN A 28 -12.35 5.01 5.85
N SER A 29 -12.06 3.74 6.16
CA SER A 29 -10.70 3.25 6.42
C SER A 29 -9.80 3.40 5.18
N ILE A 30 -10.29 3.01 4.00
CA ILE A 30 -9.55 3.14 2.73
C ILE A 30 -9.36 4.61 2.35
N ALA A 31 -10.40 5.44 2.51
CA ALA A 31 -10.30 6.87 2.26
C ALA A 31 -9.26 7.54 3.18
N GLU A 32 -9.10 7.06 4.42
CA GLU A 32 -8.03 7.52 5.31
C GLU A 32 -6.66 7.05 4.83
N LEU A 33 -6.51 5.80 4.38
CA LEU A 33 -5.26 5.29 3.83
C LEU A 33 -4.79 6.13 2.63
N GLU A 34 -5.72 6.52 1.75
CA GLU A 34 -5.43 7.42 0.64
C GLU A 34 -4.93 8.80 1.12
N ARG A 35 -5.55 9.37 2.16
CA ARG A 35 -5.09 10.64 2.76
C ARG A 35 -3.69 10.52 3.36
N LEU A 36 -3.39 9.40 4.00
CA LEU A 36 -2.05 9.12 4.54
C LEU A 36 -1.02 9.00 3.42
N ALA A 37 -1.32 8.25 2.36
CA ALA A 37 -0.43 8.11 1.20
C ALA A 37 -0.15 9.48 0.56
N LYS A 38 -1.17 10.31 0.37
CA LYS A 38 -1.01 11.70 -0.11
C LYS A 38 -0.16 12.55 0.82
N THR A 39 -0.32 12.38 2.14
CA THR A 39 0.52 13.08 3.15
C THR A 39 1.99 12.67 3.04
N ALA A 40 2.25 11.42 2.67
CA ALA A 40 3.58 10.91 2.36
C ALA A 40 4.07 11.27 0.95
N LYS A 41 3.35 12.14 0.21
CA LYS A 41 3.62 12.54 -1.19
C LYS A 41 3.45 11.42 -2.22
N GLY A 42 2.80 10.32 -1.87
CA GLY A 42 2.41 9.27 -2.80
C GLY A 42 1.20 9.69 -3.64
N LYS A 43 1.22 9.33 -4.93
CA LYS A 43 0.09 9.46 -5.85
C LYS A 43 -0.59 8.11 -6.00
N VAL A 44 -1.81 8.00 -5.50
CA VAL A 44 -2.59 6.76 -5.63
C VAL A 44 -3.01 6.57 -7.08
N VAL A 45 -2.59 5.47 -7.69
CA VAL A 45 -2.87 5.09 -9.09
C VAL A 45 -3.85 3.93 -9.19
N GLY A 46 -4.14 3.25 -8.08
CA GLY A 46 -5.11 2.17 -8.04
C GLY A 46 -5.46 1.76 -6.62
N THR A 47 -6.63 1.15 -6.47
CA THR A 47 -7.11 0.60 -5.20
C THR A 47 -7.72 -0.76 -5.46
N ILE A 48 -7.26 -1.77 -4.73
CA ILE A 48 -7.80 -3.11 -4.75
C ILE A 48 -8.46 -3.40 -3.39
N THR A 49 -9.72 -3.80 -3.41
CA THR A 49 -10.43 -4.23 -2.21
C THR A 49 -11.01 -5.64 -2.36
N GLN A 50 -11.16 -6.33 -1.24
CA GLN A 50 -11.84 -7.62 -1.18
C GLN A 50 -12.57 -7.81 0.15
N LYS A 51 -13.79 -8.33 0.13
CA LYS A 51 -14.50 -8.77 1.32
C LYS A 51 -14.23 -10.26 1.60
N ARG A 52 -13.90 -10.61 2.85
CA ARG A 52 -13.61 -11.99 3.29
C ARG A 52 -14.07 -12.23 4.72
N GLU A 53 -14.33 -13.48 5.07
CA GLU A 53 -14.56 -13.89 6.47
C GLU A 53 -13.29 -13.82 7.32
N LYS A 54 -12.12 -14.03 6.69
CA LYS A 54 -10.81 -13.91 7.29
C LYS A 54 -9.76 -13.58 6.23
N VAL A 55 -8.71 -12.88 6.63
CA VAL A 55 -7.55 -12.61 5.77
C VAL A 55 -6.86 -13.91 5.37
N GLU A 56 -6.23 -13.92 4.20
CA GLU A 56 -5.40 -15.04 3.79
C GLU A 56 -4.08 -15.05 4.60
N PRO A 57 -3.72 -16.16 5.29
CA PRO A 57 -2.51 -16.20 6.11
C PRO A 57 -1.21 -15.95 5.34
N SER A 58 -1.20 -16.28 4.04
CA SER A 58 -0.01 -16.16 3.20
C SER A 58 0.16 -14.79 2.52
N THR A 59 -0.93 -14.10 2.19
CA THR A 59 -0.91 -12.94 1.26
C THR A 59 -1.97 -11.89 1.57
N TYR A 60 -2.69 -12.01 2.69
CA TYR A 60 -3.76 -11.10 3.13
C TYR A 60 -5.04 -11.14 2.25
N VAL A 61 -4.93 -11.06 0.92
CA VAL A 61 -6.05 -11.13 -0.06
C VAL A 61 -6.14 -12.44 -0.85
N GLY A 62 -5.12 -13.30 -0.81
CA GLY A 62 -5.10 -14.56 -1.56
C GLY A 62 -4.57 -14.46 -3.00
N LYS A 63 -4.16 -15.60 -3.55
CA LYS A 63 -3.38 -15.68 -4.80
C LYS A 63 -4.03 -15.00 -6.01
N GLY A 64 -5.31 -15.22 -6.25
CA GLY A 64 -5.98 -14.62 -7.41
C GLY A 64 -6.00 -13.09 -7.35
N LYS A 65 -6.13 -12.52 -6.14
CA LYS A 65 -6.13 -11.08 -5.94
C LYS A 65 -4.70 -10.50 -5.96
N VAL A 66 -3.69 -11.30 -5.58
CA VAL A 66 -2.28 -10.96 -5.80
C VAL A 66 -1.94 -10.92 -7.29
N GLN A 67 -2.48 -11.83 -8.10
CA GLN A 67 -2.27 -11.78 -9.56
C GLN A 67 -2.89 -10.54 -10.20
N GLU A 68 -4.10 -10.15 -9.76
CA GLU A 68 -4.73 -8.88 -10.14
C GLU A 68 -3.88 -7.67 -9.73
N LEU A 69 -3.30 -7.71 -8.53
CA LEU A 69 -2.38 -6.68 -8.05
C LEU A 69 -1.11 -6.58 -8.91
N VAL A 70 -0.47 -7.71 -9.24
CA VAL A 70 0.72 -7.75 -10.12
C VAL A 70 0.40 -7.14 -11.48
N HIS A 71 -0.74 -7.49 -12.07
CA HIS A 71 -1.15 -6.90 -13.34
C HIS A 71 -1.35 -5.39 -13.23
N LEU A 72 -2.01 -4.92 -12.17
CA LEU A 72 -2.23 -3.49 -11.94
C LEU A 72 -0.90 -2.74 -11.71
N ILE A 73 0.07 -3.36 -11.05
CA ILE A 73 1.43 -2.81 -10.87
C ILE A 73 2.08 -2.58 -12.24
N GLU A 74 2.00 -3.57 -13.14
CA GLU A 74 2.56 -3.47 -14.49
C GLU A 74 1.84 -2.39 -15.33
N GLU A 75 0.50 -2.34 -15.27
CA GLU A 75 -0.30 -1.38 -16.04
C GLU A 75 -0.10 0.07 -15.58
N THR A 76 0.11 0.28 -14.28
CA THR A 76 0.19 1.62 -13.68
C THR A 76 1.61 2.10 -13.42
N GLU A 77 2.60 1.23 -13.65
CA GLU A 77 4.01 1.44 -13.28
C GLU A 77 4.14 1.86 -11.80
N ALA A 78 3.44 1.17 -10.91
CA ALA A 78 3.44 1.48 -9.48
C ALA A 78 4.81 1.20 -8.84
N ASP A 79 5.23 2.07 -7.93
CA ASP A 79 6.48 1.97 -7.18
C ASP A 79 6.29 1.27 -5.82
N LEU A 80 5.09 1.42 -5.23
CA LEU A 80 4.78 1.00 -3.87
C LEU A 80 3.36 0.43 -3.75
N VAL A 81 3.21 -0.66 -2.99
CA VAL A 81 1.91 -1.15 -2.52
C VAL A 81 1.75 -0.88 -1.03
N ILE A 82 0.62 -0.31 -0.65
CA ILE A 82 0.27 -0.03 0.75
C ILE A 82 -0.96 -0.85 1.15
N PHE A 83 -0.78 -1.68 2.17
CA PHE A 83 -1.85 -2.50 2.75
C PHE A 83 -2.56 -1.76 3.87
N ASN A 84 -3.90 -1.87 3.89
CA ASN A 84 -4.77 -1.13 4.79
C ASN A 84 -4.61 -1.52 6.26
N ASP A 85 -4.27 -2.77 6.53
CA ASP A 85 -4.07 -3.31 7.87
C ASP A 85 -2.62 -3.79 8.01
N GLU A 86 -2.18 -3.97 9.26
CA GLU A 86 -0.85 -4.52 9.57
C GLU A 86 -0.66 -5.91 8.96
N LEU A 87 0.51 -6.12 8.36
CA LEU A 87 0.86 -7.39 7.75
C LEU A 87 1.74 -8.21 8.70
N GLN A 88 1.47 -9.52 8.74
CA GLN A 88 2.40 -10.45 9.38
C GLN A 88 3.70 -10.53 8.57
N ALA A 89 4.83 -10.81 9.24
CA ALA A 89 6.12 -10.95 8.58
C ALA A 89 6.13 -11.98 7.43
N SER A 90 5.35 -13.05 7.55
CA SER A 90 5.13 -14.04 6.47
C SER A 90 4.42 -13.43 5.27
N GLN A 91 3.35 -12.66 5.49
CA GLN A 91 2.59 -11.99 4.44
C GLN A 91 3.45 -10.97 3.72
N MET A 92 4.16 -10.12 4.45
CA MET A 92 5.03 -9.09 3.89
C MET A 92 6.12 -9.70 2.99
N ARG A 93 6.79 -10.77 3.45
CA ARG A 93 7.79 -11.48 2.66
C ARG A 93 7.21 -12.08 1.38
N ASN A 94 6.05 -12.74 1.47
CA ASN A 94 5.42 -13.36 0.32
C ASN A 94 4.93 -12.31 -0.68
N LEU A 95 4.29 -11.24 -0.21
CA LEU A 95 3.81 -10.15 -1.05
C LEU A 95 4.96 -9.43 -1.75
N HIS A 96 6.07 -9.16 -1.07
CA HIS A 96 7.25 -8.60 -1.71
C HIS A 96 7.82 -9.52 -2.79
N ALA A 97 7.85 -10.83 -2.56
CA ALA A 97 8.33 -11.79 -3.55
C ALA A 97 7.43 -11.88 -4.79
N GLU A 98 6.11 -11.79 -4.61
CA GLU A 98 5.12 -11.88 -5.69
C GLU A 98 4.97 -10.54 -6.44
N CYS A 99 4.99 -9.40 -5.75
CA CYS A 99 4.77 -8.08 -6.35
C CYS A 99 6.01 -7.51 -7.06
N GLY A 100 7.22 -7.92 -6.65
CA GLY A 100 8.47 -7.44 -7.26
C GLY A 100 8.81 -5.97 -6.98
N ILE A 101 7.98 -5.26 -6.20
CA ILE A 101 8.16 -3.87 -5.78
C ILE A 101 8.04 -3.74 -4.26
N ALA A 102 8.26 -2.53 -3.74
CA ALA A 102 8.13 -2.26 -2.31
C ALA A 102 6.69 -2.51 -1.83
N VAL A 103 6.58 -3.12 -0.66
CA VAL A 103 5.31 -3.39 0.01
C VAL A 103 5.42 -2.93 1.46
N ILE A 104 4.49 -2.09 1.90
CA ILE A 104 4.37 -1.66 3.28
C ILE A 104 2.93 -1.81 3.77
N ASP A 105 2.73 -1.71 5.07
CA ASP A 105 1.40 -1.61 5.68
C ASP A 105 1.14 -0.21 6.23
N ARG A 106 -0.09 -0.01 6.71
CA ARG A 106 -0.53 1.24 7.33
C ARG A 106 0.38 1.67 8.49
N THR A 107 0.85 0.74 9.32
CA THR A 107 1.70 1.05 10.47
C THR A 107 3.02 1.65 9.99
N GLN A 108 3.67 1.02 9.01
CA GLN A 108 4.91 1.52 8.42
C GLN A 108 4.73 2.89 7.76
N LEU A 109 3.65 3.09 6.98
CA LEU A 109 3.34 4.39 6.37
C LEU A 109 3.24 5.51 7.41
N ILE A 110 2.54 5.25 8.52
CA ILE A 110 2.39 6.22 9.61
C ILE A 110 3.75 6.56 10.23
N LEU A 111 4.60 5.55 10.46
CA LEU A 111 5.95 5.74 11.00
C LEU A 111 6.83 6.57 10.04
N ASP A 112 6.76 6.32 8.74
CA ASP A 112 7.52 7.06 7.73
C ASP A 112 7.10 8.54 7.65
N ILE A 113 5.80 8.82 7.76
CA ILE A 113 5.28 10.20 7.86
C ILE A 113 5.87 10.92 9.09
N PHE A 114 5.91 10.25 10.25
CA PHE A 114 6.48 10.86 11.45
C PHE A 114 7.99 11.06 11.35
N ALA A 115 8.72 10.09 10.83
CA ALA A 115 10.17 10.19 10.61
C ALA A 115 10.53 11.33 9.65
N SER A 116 9.75 11.50 8.58
CA SER A 116 9.91 12.60 7.61
C SER A 116 9.70 13.97 8.27
N ARG A 117 8.68 14.11 9.13
CA ARG A 117 8.41 15.37 9.85
C ARG A 117 9.47 15.71 10.90
N ALA A 118 10.03 14.72 11.58
CA ALA A 118 11.09 14.94 12.57
C ALA A 118 12.32 15.60 11.93
N LYS A 119 12.76 15.09 10.77
CA LYS A 119 13.89 15.64 10.01
C LYS A 119 13.66 17.08 9.52
N SER A 120 12.42 17.46 9.25
CA SER A 120 12.07 18.82 8.81
C SER A 120 12.13 19.86 9.92
N ARG A 121 12.17 19.48 11.20
CA ARG A 121 12.13 20.42 12.35
C ARG A 121 13.52 20.72 12.95
N GLU A 122 14.53 19.95 12.60
CA GLU A 122 15.91 20.11 13.07
C GLU A 122 16.84 20.76 12.02
N GLY A 123 16.29 21.26 10.90
CA GLY A 123 17.01 21.97 9.84
C GLY A 123 16.70 23.46 9.77
#